data_AF-A0A7L1M4W0-F1
#
_entry.id   AF-A0A7L1M4W0-F1
#
_cell.length_a   1.000
_cell.length_b   1.000
_cell.length_c   1.000
_cell.angle_alpha   90.00
_cell.angle_beta   90.00
_cell.angle_gamma   90.00
#
_symmetry.space_group_name_H-M   'P 1'
#
loop_
_entity.id
_entity.type
_entity.pdbx_description
1 polymer ?
#
loop_
_entity_poly.entity_id
_entity_poly.type
_entity_poly.pdbx_seq_one_letter_code
_entity_poly.pdbx_strand_id
1 'polypeptide(L)'
;PTAVETQSTSSEEIVPSPPSPPPLPRIYKPCFVCQDKSSGYHYGVSACEGCKGFFRRSIQKNMVYTCHRDKNCIINKVTRNRCQYCRLQKCFEVGMSKESVRNDRNKKKKDVPKPECSESYIITPEVEELIEKVRKAHQETFPALCQLGKYTTNNSSEQRVSLDIDLWDKFSELSTKCIIKTVEFAKQLPGFTTLTIADQITLLKAACLDILILRICTRYTPEQDTMTFSDGLTLNRTQMHNAGFGPLTDLVFAFANQLLPLEMDDAETGLLSAICLICG
;
A
#
# COMPACT_ATOMS: atom_id res chain seq x y z
N PRO A 1 70.04 -25.47 -53.38
CA PRO A 1 69.04 -24.39 -53.20
C PRO A 1 68.24 -24.21 -54.48
N THR A 2 67.10 -24.88 -54.56
CA THR A 2 66.15 -24.85 -55.68
C THR A 2 64.75 -24.99 -55.09
N ALA A 3 63.88 -24.03 -55.43
CA ALA A 3 62.49 -23.92 -54.99
C ALA A 3 61.60 -24.98 -55.68
N VAL A 4 60.56 -25.42 -54.98
CA VAL A 4 59.42 -26.11 -55.58
C VAL A 4 58.14 -25.61 -54.91
N GLU A 5 57.34 -24.87 -55.68
CA GLU A 5 55.95 -24.50 -55.37
C GLU A 5 55.04 -25.72 -55.43
N THR A 6 53.97 -25.73 -54.64
CA THR A 6 52.84 -26.65 -54.83
C THR A 6 51.54 -25.85 -54.75
N GLN A 7 50.93 -25.60 -55.92
CA GLN A 7 49.55 -25.15 -56.04
C GLN A 7 48.63 -26.37 -55.93
N SER A 8 47.54 -26.26 -55.19
CA SER A 8 46.45 -27.25 -55.16
C SER A 8 45.15 -26.55 -55.56
N THR A 9 44.53 -27.02 -56.62
CA THR A 9 43.23 -26.62 -57.13
C THR A 9 42.17 -27.61 -56.66
N SER A 10 41.03 -27.13 -56.19
CA SER A 10 39.81 -27.92 -56.03
C SER A 10 38.61 -26.99 -55.97
N SER A 11 37.87 -26.90 -57.06
CA SER A 11 36.62 -26.16 -57.18
C SER A 11 35.46 -27.13 -56.99
N GLU A 12 34.65 -26.97 -55.95
CA GLU A 12 33.33 -27.61 -55.83
C GLU A 12 32.24 -26.54 -55.97
N GLU A 13 31.39 -26.70 -56.99
CA GLU A 13 30.22 -25.85 -57.21
C GLU A 13 29.09 -26.19 -56.22
N ILE A 14 28.50 -25.15 -55.61
CA ILE A 14 27.37 -25.26 -54.67
C ILE A 14 26.06 -25.03 -55.44
N VAL A 15 25.23 -26.05 -55.56
CA VAL A 15 23.86 -25.93 -56.10
C VAL A 15 22.90 -25.49 -54.98
N PRO A 16 22.06 -24.45 -55.15
CA PRO A 16 21.13 -24.01 -54.12
C PRO A 16 19.83 -24.83 -54.11
N SER A 17 19.41 -25.26 -52.92
CA SER A 17 18.15 -25.97 -52.67
C SER A 17 16.91 -25.09 -52.87
N PRO A 18 15.76 -25.64 -53.30
CA PRO A 18 14.55 -24.85 -53.52
C PRO A 18 13.87 -24.38 -52.22
N PRO A 19 13.16 -23.24 -52.23
CA PRO A 19 12.52 -22.67 -51.04
C PRO A 19 11.31 -23.48 -50.57
N SER A 20 11.21 -23.66 -49.24
CA SER A 20 10.13 -24.39 -48.57
C SER A 20 8.75 -23.71 -48.76
N PRO A 21 7.66 -24.48 -48.84
CA PRO A 21 6.30 -23.93 -49.00
C PRO A 21 5.85 -23.13 -47.77
N PRO A 22 4.99 -22.11 -47.96
CA PRO A 22 4.50 -21.28 -46.86
C PRO A 22 3.61 -22.08 -45.90
N PRO A 23 3.65 -21.78 -44.59
CA PRO A 23 2.86 -22.50 -43.59
C PRO A 23 1.36 -22.26 -43.79
N LEU A 24 0.57 -23.31 -43.60
CA LEU A 24 -0.90 -23.26 -43.70
C LEU A 24 -1.50 -22.22 -42.72
N PRO A 25 -2.60 -21.55 -43.10
CA PRO A 25 -3.23 -20.53 -42.26
C PRO A 25 -3.75 -21.16 -40.96
N ARG A 26 -3.25 -20.67 -39.82
CA ARG A 26 -3.70 -21.10 -38.48
C ARG A 26 -5.17 -20.74 -38.28
N ILE A 27 -6.03 -21.75 -38.16
CA ILE A 27 -7.46 -21.56 -37.82
C ILE A 27 -7.57 -21.34 -36.32
N TYR A 28 -7.95 -20.13 -35.90
CA TYR A 28 -8.20 -19.81 -34.50
C TYR A 28 -9.66 -20.07 -34.12
N LYS A 29 -9.89 -20.50 -32.87
CA LYS A 29 -11.24 -20.55 -32.27
C LYS A 29 -11.90 -19.16 -32.32
N PRO A 30 -13.23 -19.04 -32.40
CA PRO A 30 -13.90 -17.73 -32.39
C PRO A 30 -13.59 -16.94 -31.11
N CYS A 31 -13.84 -15.62 -31.15
CA CYS A 31 -13.62 -14.76 -29.98
C CYS A 31 -14.52 -15.15 -28.82
N PHE A 32 -13.96 -15.60 -27.70
CA PHE A 32 -14.75 -16.08 -26.56
C PHE A 32 -15.61 -14.99 -25.90
N VAL A 33 -15.31 -13.71 -26.13
CA VAL A 33 -16.08 -12.58 -25.58
C VAL A 33 -17.36 -12.31 -26.39
N CYS A 34 -17.29 -12.33 -27.73
CA CYS A 34 -18.38 -11.83 -28.57
C CYS A 34 -18.70 -12.70 -29.79
N GLN A 35 -18.05 -13.86 -29.92
CA GLN A 35 -18.19 -14.83 -31.01
C GLN A 35 -17.87 -14.32 -32.42
N ASP A 36 -17.23 -13.15 -32.54
CA ASP A 36 -16.71 -12.63 -33.81
C ASP A 36 -15.44 -13.39 -34.23
N LYS A 37 -15.01 -13.19 -35.48
CA LYS A 37 -13.77 -13.78 -36.02
C LYS A 37 -12.58 -13.37 -35.15
N SER A 38 -11.87 -14.36 -34.61
CA SER A 38 -10.67 -14.15 -33.81
C SER A 38 -9.49 -13.75 -34.70
N SER A 39 -8.61 -12.90 -34.18
CA SER A 39 -7.31 -12.58 -34.80
C SER A 39 -6.15 -13.31 -34.12
N GLY A 40 -6.42 -14.17 -33.13
CA GLY A 40 -5.43 -14.92 -32.38
C GLY A 40 -5.70 -14.90 -30.88
N TYR A 41 -4.69 -15.32 -30.11
CA TYR A 41 -4.73 -15.26 -28.65
C TYR A 41 -4.24 -13.90 -28.16
N HIS A 42 -5.09 -13.17 -27.43
CA HIS A 42 -4.77 -11.87 -26.85
C HIS A 42 -5.08 -11.91 -25.36
N TYR A 43 -4.09 -11.56 -24.55
CA TYR A 43 -4.20 -11.55 -23.08
C TYR A 43 -4.65 -12.91 -22.50
N GLY A 44 -4.21 -14.01 -23.10
CA GLY A 44 -4.49 -15.38 -22.62
C GLY A 44 -5.63 -16.11 -23.33
N VAL A 45 -6.45 -15.43 -24.14
CA VAL A 45 -7.68 -16.04 -24.72
C VAL A 45 -7.82 -15.75 -26.21
N SER A 46 -8.56 -16.60 -26.93
CA SER A 46 -8.91 -16.31 -28.32
C SER A 46 -9.85 -15.10 -28.40
N ALA A 47 -9.43 -14.04 -29.10
CA ALA A 47 -10.17 -12.79 -29.14
C ALA A 47 -10.08 -12.07 -30.50
N CYS A 48 -11.11 -11.28 -30.83
CA CYS A 48 -11.09 -10.37 -31.97
C CYS A 48 -10.36 -9.06 -31.62
N GLU A 49 -9.91 -8.32 -32.63
CA GLU A 49 -9.25 -7.02 -32.44
C GLU A 49 -10.11 -6.01 -31.65
N GLY A 50 -11.44 -6.08 -31.80
CA GLY A 50 -12.37 -5.22 -31.08
C GLY A 50 -12.35 -5.44 -29.56
N CYS A 51 -12.36 -6.70 -29.11
CA CYS A 51 -12.32 -7.03 -27.68
C CYS A 51 -10.92 -6.89 -27.08
N LYS A 52 -9.88 -7.22 -27.84
CA LYS A 52 -8.47 -6.94 -27.49
C LYS A 52 -8.27 -5.45 -27.21
N GLY A 53 -8.63 -4.57 -28.16
CA GLY A 53 -8.45 -3.13 -28.01
C GLY A 53 -9.30 -2.53 -26.90
N PHE A 54 -10.52 -3.03 -26.72
CA PHE A 54 -11.38 -2.64 -25.60
C PHE A 54 -10.73 -2.98 -24.26
N PHE A 55 -10.36 -4.25 -24.04
CA PHE A 55 -9.74 -4.71 -22.81
C PHE A 55 -8.47 -3.92 -22.48
N ARG A 56 -7.55 -3.76 -23.45
CA ARG A 56 -6.33 -2.97 -23.28
C ARG A 56 -6.61 -1.55 -22.76
N ARG A 57 -7.54 -0.82 -23.40
CA ARG A 57 -7.87 0.56 -23.00
C ARG A 57 -8.55 0.61 -21.64
N SER A 58 -9.41 -0.35 -21.34
CA SER A 58 -10.08 -0.44 -20.04
C SER A 58 -9.09 -0.67 -18.90
N ILE A 59 -8.10 -1.54 -19.09
CA ILE A 59 -7.07 -1.79 -18.09
C ILE A 59 -6.08 -0.63 -17.98
N GLN A 60 -5.50 -0.15 -19.09
CA GLN A 60 -4.47 0.91 -19.07
C GLN A 60 -4.97 2.23 -18.48
N LYS A 61 -6.27 2.53 -18.64
CA LYS A 61 -6.88 3.75 -18.10
C LYS A 61 -7.64 3.53 -16.78
N ASN A 62 -7.55 2.33 -16.19
CA ASN A 62 -8.33 1.94 -15.00
C ASN A 62 -9.81 2.34 -15.11
N MET A 63 -10.44 2.03 -16.25
CA MET A 63 -11.81 2.43 -16.53
C MET A 63 -12.78 1.70 -15.60
N VAL A 64 -13.70 2.46 -15.00
CA VAL A 64 -14.86 1.94 -14.27
C VAL A 64 -16.11 2.19 -15.11
N TYR A 65 -16.86 1.13 -15.40
CA TYR A 65 -18.10 1.22 -16.17
C TYR A 65 -19.30 0.86 -15.30
N THR A 66 -20.46 1.38 -15.65
CA THR A 66 -21.73 1.07 -14.97
C THR A 66 -22.68 0.38 -15.95
N CYS A 67 -23.41 -0.64 -15.48
CA CYS A 67 -24.52 -1.21 -16.23
C CYS A 67 -25.81 -0.51 -15.82
N HIS A 68 -26.64 -0.12 -16.79
CA HIS A 68 -27.96 0.49 -16.57
C HIS A 68 -29.11 -0.52 -16.71
N ARG A 69 -28.82 -1.81 -16.52
CA ARG A 69 -29.75 -2.96 -16.55
C ARG A 69 -29.32 -3.92 -15.44
N ASP A 70 -29.67 -5.19 -15.55
CA ASP A 70 -29.42 -6.22 -14.52
C ASP A 70 -28.03 -6.86 -14.59
N LYS A 71 -27.02 -6.16 -15.14
CA LYS A 71 -25.63 -6.66 -15.28
C LYS A 71 -25.49 -7.98 -16.06
N ASN A 72 -26.50 -8.36 -16.85
CA ASN A 72 -26.59 -9.61 -17.60
C ASN A 72 -26.70 -9.40 -19.13
N CYS A 73 -26.18 -8.28 -19.65
CA CYS A 73 -26.30 -7.96 -21.07
C CYS A 73 -25.59 -8.99 -21.94
N ILE A 74 -26.32 -9.57 -22.92
CA ILE A 74 -25.74 -10.51 -23.89
C ILE A 74 -24.68 -9.80 -24.75
N ILE A 75 -23.47 -10.34 -24.78
CA ILE A 75 -22.34 -9.83 -25.57
C ILE A 75 -22.13 -10.71 -26.80
N ASN A 76 -22.44 -10.17 -27.98
CA ASN A 76 -22.16 -10.78 -29.27
C ASN A 76 -21.63 -9.71 -30.26
N LYS A 77 -21.30 -10.11 -31.49
CA LYS A 77 -20.75 -9.22 -32.53
C LYS A 77 -21.55 -7.92 -32.71
N VAL A 78 -22.88 -7.99 -32.61
CA VAL A 78 -23.80 -6.86 -32.82
C VAL A 78 -24.00 -6.05 -31.54
N THR A 79 -24.12 -6.72 -30.39
CA THR A 79 -24.51 -6.08 -29.12
C THR A 79 -23.35 -5.65 -28.24
N ARG A 80 -22.11 -6.06 -28.54
CA ARG A 80 -20.93 -5.83 -27.68
C ARG A 80 -20.64 -4.38 -27.29
N ASN A 81 -21.17 -3.39 -28.01
CA ASN A 81 -20.98 -1.97 -27.69
C ASN A 81 -22.12 -1.39 -26.83
N ARG A 82 -23.22 -2.12 -26.59
CA ARG A 82 -24.40 -1.62 -25.85
C ARG A 82 -24.14 -1.44 -24.36
N CYS A 83 -23.26 -2.24 -23.76
CA CYS A 83 -22.90 -2.14 -22.35
C CYS A 83 -21.42 -2.46 -22.14
N GLN A 84 -20.63 -1.45 -21.79
CA GLN A 84 -19.19 -1.59 -21.55
C GLN A 84 -18.91 -2.39 -20.28
N TYR A 85 -19.73 -2.24 -19.23
CA TYR A 85 -19.60 -3.02 -17.99
C TYR A 85 -19.69 -4.52 -18.27
N CYS A 86 -20.79 -4.98 -18.90
CA CYS A 86 -20.98 -6.41 -19.16
C CYS A 86 -19.94 -6.95 -20.15
N ARG A 87 -19.47 -6.12 -21.09
CA ARG A 87 -18.39 -6.51 -22.00
C ARG A 87 -17.07 -6.71 -21.27
N LEU A 88 -16.70 -5.81 -20.35
CA LEU A 88 -15.46 -5.91 -19.58
C LEU A 88 -15.53 -7.08 -18.59
N GLN A 89 -16.66 -7.26 -17.92
CA GLN A 89 -16.91 -8.46 -17.10
C GLN A 89 -16.75 -9.73 -17.93
N LYS A 90 -17.34 -9.78 -19.12
CA LYS A 90 -17.18 -10.94 -20.00
C LYS A 90 -15.74 -11.20 -20.41
N CYS A 91 -14.92 -10.16 -20.59
CA CYS A 91 -13.48 -10.33 -20.84
C CYS A 91 -12.78 -11.05 -19.68
N PHE A 92 -13.08 -10.69 -18.44
CA PHE A 92 -12.51 -11.36 -17.26
C PHE A 92 -13.05 -12.79 -17.11
N GLU A 93 -14.35 -13.00 -17.28
CA GLU A 93 -14.99 -14.32 -17.20
C GLU A 93 -14.37 -15.35 -18.15
N VAL A 94 -13.99 -14.92 -19.36
CA VAL A 94 -13.36 -15.83 -20.34
C VAL A 94 -11.85 -16.01 -20.10
N GLY A 95 -11.27 -15.29 -19.14
CA GLY A 95 -9.87 -15.43 -18.73
C GLY A 95 -8.89 -14.41 -19.33
N MET A 96 -9.33 -13.23 -19.77
CA MET A 96 -8.38 -12.18 -20.17
C MET A 96 -7.57 -11.69 -18.95
N SER A 97 -6.25 -11.86 -19.00
CA SER A 97 -5.34 -11.47 -17.92
C SER A 97 -5.06 -9.95 -17.95
N LYS A 98 -5.36 -9.28 -16.83
CA LYS A 98 -5.06 -7.86 -16.61
C LYS A 98 -3.55 -7.61 -16.59
N GLU A 99 -2.80 -8.55 -16.01
CA GLU A 99 -1.35 -8.52 -15.81
C GLU A 99 -0.59 -8.57 -17.14
N SER A 100 -1.20 -9.18 -18.16
CA SER A 100 -0.67 -9.24 -19.52
C SER A 100 -0.76 -7.90 -20.28
N VAL A 101 -1.44 -6.90 -19.71
CA VAL A 101 -1.54 -5.56 -20.30
C VAL A 101 -0.40 -4.69 -19.80
N ARG A 102 0.62 -4.50 -20.65
CA ARG A 102 1.73 -3.58 -20.35
C ARG A 102 1.24 -2.14 -20.33
N ASN A 103 1.56 -1.41 -19.26
CA ASN A 103 1.37 0.04 -19.18
C ASN A 103 2.53 0.73 -19.90
N ASP A 104 2.43 0.86 -21.22
CA ASP A 104 3.45 1.54 -22.03
C ASP A 104 3.43 3.06 -21.79
N ARG A 105 4.09 3.47 -20.69
CA ARG A 105 4.72 4.78 -20.48
C ARG A 105 5.98 4.58 -19.61
N ASN A 106 6.96 3.83 -20.12
CA ASN A 106 8.39 4.18 -19.99
C ASN A 106 9.29 3.24 -20.80
N LYS A 107 10.30 3.84 -21.43
CA LYS A 107 11.32 3.20 -22.27
C LYS A 107 12.07 2.07 -21.53
N LYS A 108 12.24 0.95 -22.24
CA LYS A 108 13.31 -0.07 -22.17
C LYS A 108 14.05 -0.23 -20.82
N LYS A 109 13.76 -1.31 -20.11
CA LYS A 109 14.80 -2.21 -19.56
C LYS A 109 14.53 -3.61 -20.09
N LYS A 110 15.57 -4.27 -20.62
CA LYS A 110 15.54 -5.68 -21.03
C LYS A 110 15.26 -6.51 -19.77
N ASP A 111 14.17 -7.27 -19.77
CA ASP A 111 13.91 -8.29 -18.76
C ASP A 111 14.97 -9.39 -18.86
N VAL A 112 15.70 -9.60 -17.77
CA VAL A 112 16.47 -10.81 -17.48
C VAL A 112 15.48 -11.86 -16.93
N PRO A 113 15.63 -13.16 -17.22
CA PRO A 113 14.67 -14.18 -16.77
C PRO A 113 14.65 -14.27 -15.23
N LYS A 114 13.45 -14.28 -14.65
CA LYS A 114 13.21 -14.53 -13.22
C LYS A 114 13.82 -15.86 -12.76
N PRO A 115 14.64 -15.88 -11.70
CA PRO A 115 14.71 -17.00 -10.79
C PRO A 115 13.67 -16.83 -9.66
N GLU A 116 13.41 -17.95 -9.01
CA GLU A 116 12.32 -18.21 -8.07
C GLU A 116 12.38 -17.38 -6.77
N CYS A 117 11.23 -17.35 -6.10
CA CYS A 117 10.95 -16.61 -4.88
C CYS A 117 11.91 -16.96 -3.73
N SER A 118 12.88 -16.10 -3.51
CA SER A 118 13.49 -15.84 -2.21
C SER A 118 13.69 -14.32 -2.10
N GLU A 119 12.67 -13.61 -1.61
CA GLU A 119 12.83 -12.20 -1.26
C GLU A 119 13.77 -12.11 -0.04
N SER A 120 15.07 -12.03 -0.29
CA SER A 120 15.96 -11.38 0.66
C SER A 120 15.60 -9.89 0.64
N TYR A 121 14.86 -9.44 1.67
CA TYR A 121 14.59 -8.03 1.89
C TYR A 121 15.91 -7.33 2.23
N ILE A 122 16.65 -6.91 1.22
CA ILE A 122 17.83 -6.07 1.40
C ILE A 122 17.32 -4.66 1.69
N ILE A 123 17.46 -4.21 2.93
CA ILE A 123 17.25 -2.80 3.30
C ILE A 123 18.24 -1.97 2.48
N THR A 124 17.72 -1.13 1.59
CA THR A 124 18.57 -0.25 0.80
C THR A 124 18.94 0.99 1.61
N PRO A 125 20.06 1.67 1.29
CA PRO A 125 20.46 2.89 2.00
C PRO A 125 19.37 3.97 2.00
N GLU A 126 18.55 4.05 0.94
CA GLU A 126 17.44 5.01 0.86
C GLU A 126 16.31 4.67 1.84
N VAL A 127 16.04 3.39 2.07
CA VAL A 127 15.03 2.94 3.04
C VAL A 127 15.53 3.17 4.47
N GLU A 128 16.81 2.92 4.73
CA GLU A 128 17.42 3.19 6.03
C GLU A 128 17.38 4.69 6.38
N GLU A 129 17.67 5.57 5.41
CA GLU A 129 17.56 7.02 5.59
C GLU A 129 16.11 7.45 5.90
N LEU A 130 15.12 6.81 5.26
CA LEU A 130 13.71 7.06 5.54
C LEU A 130 13.35 6.65 6.97
N ILE A 131 13.73 5.44 7.39
CA ILE A 131 13.49 4.93 8.75
C ILE A 131 14.06 5.90 9.78
N GLU A 132 15.30 6.34 9.59
CA GLU A 132 15.97 7.25 10.51
C GLU A 132 15.29 8.62 10.60
N LYS A 133 14.83 9.17 9.47
CA LYS A 133 14.05 10.42 9.44
C LYS A 133 12.75 10.29 10.22
N VAL A 134 12.02 9.19 10.04
CA VAL A 134 10.76 8.93 10.76
C VAL A 134 11.01 8.74 12.26
N ARG A 135 12.03 7.95 12.63
CA ARG A 135 12.43 7.73 14.02
C ARG A 135 12.76 9.05 14.72
N LYS A 136 13.57 9.89 14.09
CA LYS A 136 13.93 11.21 14.62
C LYS A 136 12.71 12.12 14.78
N ALA A 137 11.85 12.19 13.77
CA ALA A 137 10.62 12.97 13.86
C ALA A 137 9.68 12.51 14.98
N HIS A 138 9.59 11.20 15.20
CA HIS A 138 8.84 10.63 16.31
C HIS A 138 9.42 11.07 17.65
N GLN A 139 10.73 10.87 17.87
CA GLN A 139 11.40 11.20 19.14
C GLN A 139 11.34 12.69 19.49
N GLU A 140 11.51 13.59 18.51
CA GLU A 140 11.45 15.03 18.72
C GLU A 140 10.04 15.53 19.08
N THR A 141 9.02 14.83 18.63
CA THR A 141 7.61 15.22 18.84
C THR A 141 6.93 14.42 19.94
N PHE A 142 7.55 13.35 20.41
CA PHE A 142 7.03 12.47 21.45
C PHE A 142 8.20 11.84 22.23
N PRO A 143 8.65 12.46 23.33
CA PRO A 143 9.83 11.99 24.08
C PRO A 143 9.61 10.60 24.68
N ALA A 144 10.67 9.85 24.93
CA ALA A 144 10.53 8.51 25.51
C ALA A 144 10.03 8.56 26.97
N LEU A 145 9.33 7.52 27.43
CA LEU A 145 8.78 7.44 28.80
C LEU A 145 9.87 7.61 29.89
N CYS A 146 11.07 7.10 29.64
CA CYS A 146 12.21 7.17 30.57
C CYS A 146 12.81 8.57 30.70
N GLN A 147 12.48 9.51 29.80
CA GLN A 147 12.98 10.88 29.81
C GLN A 147 12.05 11.85 30.56
N LEU A 148 10.88 11.38 30.99
CA LEU A 148 9.86 12.22 31.63
C LEU A 148 10.01 12.23 33.15
N GLY A 149 9.97 13.43 33.74
CA GLY A 149 9.81 13.60 35.18
C GLY A 149 8.39 13.25 35.62
N LYS A 150 8.17 11.98 36.00
CA LYS A 150 6.84 11.48 36.37
C LYS A 150 6.34 12.11 37.67
N TYR A 151 5.07 12.51 37.68
CA TYR A 151 4.36 12.93 38.88
C TYR A 151 2.92 12.38 38.88
N THR A 152 2.33 12.23 40.06
CA THR A 152 0.97 11.69 40.23
C THR A 152 0.05 12.76 40.82
N THR A 153 -1.26 12.48 40.77
CA THR A 153 -2.29 13.28 41.45
C THR A 153 -3.21 12.35 42.21
N ASN A 154 -3.74 12.82 43.34
CA ASN A 154 -4.65 12.04 44.18
C ASN A 154 -6.13 12.21 43.77
N ASN A 155 -6.43 13.03 42.76
CA ASN A 155 -7.80 13.34 42.40
C ASN A 155 -8.53 12.10 41.82
N SER A 156 -9.73 11.83 42.33
CA SER A 156 -10.64 10.75 41.91
C SER A 156 -9.96 9.42 41.55
N SER A 157 -9.04 8.95 42.39
CA SER A 157 -8.19 7.78 42.11
C SER A 157 -8.83 6.42 42.44
N GLU A 158 -9.82 6.40 43.33
CA GLU A 158 -10.35 5.16 43.92
C GLU A 158 -11.65 4.66 43.26
N GLN A 159 -12.55 5.57 42.85
CA GLN A 159 -13.84 5.21 42.25
C GLN A 159 -14.02 5.83 40.87
N ARG A 160 -14.61 5.06 39.95
CA ARG A 160 -15.01 5.57 38.63
C ARG A 160 -16.21 6.50 38.81
N VAL A 161 -16.10 7.70 38.29
CA VAL A 161 -17.17 8.69 38.16
C VAL A 161 -17.40 8.98 36.68
N SER A 162 -18.51 9.66 36.36
CA SER A 162 -18.81 9.98 34.96
C SER A 162 -17.75 10.90 34.33
N LEU A 163 -17.29 11.89 35.08
CA LEU A 163 -16.25 12.83 34.67
C LEU A 163 -15.72 13.57 35.90
N ASP A 164 -14.41 13.70 36.01
CA ASP A 164 -13.74 14.62 36.92
C ASP A 164 -13.32 15.85 36.12
N ILE A 165 -13.82 17.02 36.49
CA ILE A 165 -13.65 18.26 35.72
C ILE A 165 -12.18 18.71 35.73
N ASP A 166 -11.47 18.59 36.86
CA ASP A 166 -10.08 19.02 36.97
C ASP A 166 -9.16 18.09 36.16
N LEU A 167 -9.45 16.78 36.18
CA LEU A 167 -8.72 15.82 35.35
C LEU A 167 -9.04 16.00 33.86
N TRP A 168 -10.30 16.30 33.52
CA TRP A 168 -10.71 16.62 32.16
C TRP A 168 -10.00 17.85 31.61
N ASP A 169 -9.91 18.92 32.40
CA ASP A 169 -9.25 20.17 31.97
C ASP A 169 -7.76 19.91 31.67
N LYS A 170 -7.06 19.18 32.55
CA LYS A 170 -5.67 18.76 32.31
C LYS A 170 -5.54 17.87 31.09
N PHE A 171 -6.42 16.87 30.95
CA PHE A 171 -6.41 15.96 29.82
C PHE A 171 -6.66 16.68 28.50
N SER A 172 -7.60 17.62 28.46
CA SER A 172 -7.93 18.44 27.29
C SER A 172 -6.76 19.32 26.88
N GLU A 173 -6.09 19.96 27.84
CA GLU A 173 -4.89 20.75 27.61
C GLU A 173 -3.75 19.89 27.03
N LEU A 174 -3.48 18.74 27.65
CA LEU A 174 -2.43 17.81 27.22
C LEU A 174 -2.72 17.20 25.86
N SER A 175 -3.98 16.87 25.59
CA SER A 175 -4.43 16.37 24.28
C SER A 175 -4.23 17.42 23.20
N THR A 176 -4.58 18.68 23.46
CA THR A 176 -4.36 19.80 22.54
C THR A 176 -2.87 19.95 22.19
N LYS A 177 -1.99 19.91 23.20
CA LYS A 177 -0.52 19.93 22.99
C LYS A 177 -0.06 18.72 22.17
N CYS A 178 -0.60 17.53 22.43
CA CYS A 178 -0.25 16.32 21.69
C CYS A 178 -0.72 16.35 20.23
N ILE A 179 -1.89 16.95 19.95
CA ILE A 179 -2.38 17.18 18.58
C ILE A 179 -1.42 18.09 17.83
N ILE A 180 -0.98 19.20 18.43
CA ILE A 180 0.02 20.10 17.83
C ILE A 180 1.30 19.33 17.50
N LYS A 181 1.79 18.51 18.43
CA LYS A 181 2.96 17.64 18.22
C LYS A 181 2.75 16.59 17.12
N THR A 182 1.52 16.11 16.92
CA THR A 182 1.17 15.19 15.83
C THR A 182 1.20 15.89 14.47
N VAL A 183 0.77 17.16 14.41
CA VAL A 183 0.91 17.98 13.19
C VAL A 183 2.38 18.30 12.90
N GLU A 184 3.18 18.58 13.93
CA GLU A 184 4.64 18.76 13.77
C GLU A 184 5.30 17.48 13.25
N PHE A 185 4.94 16.32 13.80
CA PHE A 185 5.41 15.01 13.34
C PHE A 185 5.11 14.82 11.85
N ALA A 186 3.85 15.03 11.45
CA ALA A 186 3.41 14.92 10.07
C ALA A 186 4.24 15.81 9.11
N LYS A 187 4.50 17.06 9.49
CA LYS A 187 5.30 18.00 8.69
C LYS A 187 6.76 17.57 8.50
N GLN A 188 7.31 16.79 9.43
CA GLN A 188 8.66 16.27 9.33
C GLN A 188 8.77 14.99 8.48
N LEU A 189 7.64 14.35 8.15
CA LEU A 189 7.64 13.15 7.31
C LEU A 189 7.99 13.49 5.86
N PRO A 190 8.89 12.71 5.23
CA PRO A 190 9.24 12.90 3.82
C PRO A 190 8.02 12.84 2.90
N GLY A 191 7.79 13.90 2.13
CA GLY A 191 6.70 13.99 1.15
C GLY A 191 5.35 14.43 1.70
N PHE A 192 5.16 14.58 3.02
CA PHE A 192 3.87 15.03 3.55
C PHE A 192 3.55 16.49 3.17
N THR A 193 4.54 17.37 3.24
CA THR A 193 4.39 18.80 2.94
C THR A 193 4.21 19.10 1.45
N THR A 194 4.45 18.12 0.57
CA THR A 194 4.23 18.26 -0.89
C THR A 194 2.79 17.95 -1.29
N LEU A 195 2.00 17.34 -0.41
CA LEU A 195 0.56 17.12 -0.59
C LEU A 195 -0.20 18.44 -0.57
N THR A 196 -1.41 18.44 -1.12
CA THR A 196 -2.29 19.62 -1.02
C THR A 196 -2.68 19.88 0.43
N ILE A 197 -2.92 21.14 0.80
CA ILE A 197 -3.37 21.48 2.15
C ILE A 197 -4.68 20.76 2.51
N ALA A 198 -5.57 20.55 1.53
CA ALA A 198 -6.81 19.82 1.73
C ALA A 198 -6.56 18.35 2.10
N ASP A 199 -5.62 17.69 1.40
CA ASP A 199 -5.26 16.29 1.70
C ASP A 199 -4.54 16.20 3.04
N GLN A 200 -3.60 17.10 3.34
CA GLN A 200 -2.91 17.14 4.64
C GLN A 200 -3.92 17.26 5.80
N ILE A 201 -4.92 18.13 5.68
CA ILE A 201 -5.99 18.27 6.68
C ILE A 201 -6.83 17.00 6.78
N THR A 202 -7.14 16.36 5.65
CA THR A 202 -7.97 15.14 5.60
C THR A 202 -7.26 13.98 6.30
N LEU A 203 -6.00 13.72 5.93
CA LEU A 203 -5.16 12.69 6.53
C LEU A 203 -5.00 12.89 8.05
N LEU A 204 -4.69 14.12 8.48
CA LEU A 204 -4.58 14.45 9.90
C LEU A 204 -5.91 14.24 10.64
N LYS A 205 -7.04 14.67 10.08
CA LYS A 205 -8.35 14.48 10.72
C LYS A 205 -8.71 13.00 10.88
N ALA A 206 -8.37 12.17 9.91
CA ALA A 206 -8.66 10.75 9.94
C ALA A 206 -7.77 9.99 10.94
N ALA A 207 -6.46 10.25 10.92
CA ALA A 207 -5.49 9.47 11.68
C ALA A 207 -5.17 10.02 13.08
N CYS A 208 -5.58 11.24 13.42
CA CYS A 208 -5.11 11.89 14.64
C CYS A 208 -5.47 11.09 15.90
N LEU A 209 -6.68 10.55 16.00
CA LEU A 209 -7.08 9.76 17.16
C LEU A 209 -6.27 8.47 17.29
N ASP A 210 -6.02 7.77 16.19
CA ASP A 210 -5.23 6.54 16.17
C ASP A 210 -3.80 6.79 16.63
N ILE A 211 -3.18 7.88 16.17
CA ILE A 211 -1.83 8.28 16.58
C ILE A 211 -1.80 8.65 18.07
N LEU A 212 -2.81 9.35 18.58
CA LEU A 212 -2.90 9.68 20.01
C LEU A 212 -3.05 8.43 20.89
N ILE A 213 -3.89 7.48 20.47
CA ILE A 213 -4.09 6.20 21.17
C ILE A 213 -2.80 5.37 21.15
N LEU A 214 -2.15 5.23 19.98
CA LEU A 214 -0.89 4.50 19.87
C LEU A 214 0.17 5.11 20.79
N ARG A 215 0.33 6.44 20.75
CA ARG A 215 1.28 7.18 21.59
C ARG A 215 1.02 7.01 23.08
N ILE A 216 -0.22 7.13 23.56
CA ILE A 216 -0.49 6.95 24.99
C ILE A 216 -0.29 5.50 25.44
N CYS A 217 -0.56 4.52 24.55
CA CYS A 217 -0.37 3.10 24.85
C CYS A 217 1.11 2.73 24.97
N THR A 218 2.02 3.36 24.21
CA THR A 218 3.47 3.19 24.39
C THR A 218 3.99 3.86 25.67
N ARG A 219 3.13 4.55 26.43
CA ARG A 219 3.42 5.13 27.75
C ARG A 219 2.79 4.36 28.91
N TYR A 220 2.28 3.17 28.64
CA TYR A 220 1.72 2.29 29.64
C TYR A 220 2.82 1.65 30.50
N THR A 221 2.63 1.65 31.81
CA THR A 221 3.51 0.99 32.78
C THR A 221 2.73 -0.16 33.44
N PRO A 222 2.99 -1.43 33.07
CA PRO A 222 2.18 -2.59 33.48
C PRO A 222 2.16 -2.83 34.98
N GLU A 223 3.27 -2.58 35.68
CA GLU A 223 3.42 -2.88 37.10
C GLU A 223 2.50 -2.03 37.98
N GLN A 224 2.14 -0.83 37.52
CA GLN A 224 1.26 0.10 38.23
C GLN A 224 -0.12 0.27 37.56
N ASP A 225 -0.35 -0.36 36.40
CA ASP A 225 -1.56 -0.15 35.58
C ASP A 225 -1.83 1.35 35.33
N THR A 226 -0.78 2.06 34.93
CA THR A 226 -0.80 3.54 34.73
C THR A 226 -0.32 3.94 33.35
N MET A 227 -0.78 5.09 32.87
CA MET A 227 -0.28 5.74 31.65
C MET A 227 0.27 7.13 31.98
N THR A 228 1.39 7.50 31.33
CA THR A 228 2.07 8.78 31.57
C THR A 228 1.98 9.72 30.37
N PHE A 229 1.42 10.92 30.57
CA PHE A 229 1.33 11.97 29.58
C PHE A 229 2.66 12.72 29.37
N SER A 230 2.73 13.50 28.30
CA SER A 230 3.98 14.17 27.87
C SER A 230 4.53 15.23 28.84
N ASP A 231 3.75 15.70 29.80
CA ASP A 231 4.22 16.59 30.86
C ASP A 231 4.70 15.84 32.12
N GLY A 232 4.58 14.50 32.13
CA GLY A 232 4.91 13.64 33.27
C GLY A 232 3.72 13.24 34.13
N LEU A 233 2.51 13.78 33.89
CA LEU A 233 1.32 13.38 34.64
C LEU A 233 1.07 11.88 34.43
N THR A 234 1.05 11.13 35.52
CA THR A 234 0.83 9.68 35.52
C THR A 234 -0.51 9.37 36.18
N LEU A 235 -1.42 8.76 35.41
CA LEU A 235 -2.77 8.44 35.83
C LEU A 235 -2.97 6.93 35.83
N ASN A 236 -3.64 6.42 36.87
CA ASN A 236 -4.08 5.02 36.90
C ASN A 236 -5.31 4.80 36.00
N ARG A 237 -5.71 3.55 35.79
CA ARG A 237 -6.90 3.19 34.99
C ARG A 237 -8.18 3.94 35.41
N THR A 238 -8.44 4.06 36.71
CA THR A 238 -9.63 4.77 37.22
C THR A 238 -9.60 6.26 36.86
N GLN A 239 -8.45 6.90 37.02
CA GLN A 239 -8.25 8.31 36.69
C GLN A 239 -8.34 8.55 35.18
N MET A 240 -7.82 7.62 34.36
CA MET A 240 -7.97 7.69 32.91
C MET A 240 -9.44 7.64 32.49
N HIS A 241 -10.25 6.78 33.12
CA HIS A 241 -11.70 6.75 32.93
C HIS A 241 -12.33 8.11 33.29
N ASN A 242 -12.02 8.61 34.49
CA ASN A 242 -12.59 9.85 35.03
C ASN A 242 -12.14 11.10 34.26
N ALA A 243 -10.96 11.06 33.61
CA ALA A 243 -10.42 12.13 32.78
C ALA A 243 -11.09 12.25 31.40
N GLY A 244 -12.10 11.43 31.09
CA GLY A 244 -12.93 11.55 29.88
C GLY A 244 -12.80 10.42 28.87
N PHE A 245 -11.95 9.41 29.10
CA PHE A 245 -11.98 8.19 28.26
C PHE A 245 -13.27 7.38 28.46
N GLY A 246 -13.80 7.36 29.69
CA GLY A 246 -15.04 6.66 30.01
C GLY A 246 -15.01 5.18 29.55
N PRO A 247 -16.01 4.71 28.78
CA PRO A 247 -16.06 3.33 28.29
C PRO A 247 -14.85 2.90 27.43
N LEU A 248 -14.14 3.84 26.79
CA LEU A 248 -12.97 3.51 25.97
C LEU A 248 -11.76 3.07 26.80
N THR A 249 -11.71 3.40 28.10
CA THR A 249 -10.56 3.11 28.96
C THR A 249 -10.17 1.63 28.91
N ASP A 250 -11.15 0.73 29.03
CA ASP A 250 -10.85 -0.70 29.11
C ASP A 250 -10.29 -1.23 27.77
N LEU A 251 -10.76 -0.69 26.64
CA LEU A 251 -10.24 -1.04 25.32
C LEU A 251 -8.83 -0.47 25.08
N VAL A 252 -8.58 0.78 25.47
CA VAL A 252 -7.26 1.43 25.32
C VAL A 252 -6.20 0.71 26.15
N PHE A 253 -6.52 0.34 27.39
CA PHE A 253 -5.60 -0.45 28.21
C PHE A 253 -5.45 -1.89 27.69
N ALA A 254 -6.50 -2.50 27.14
CA ALA A 254 -6.38 -3.81 26.50
C ALA A 254 -5.45 -3.75 25.28
N PHE A 255 -5.55 -2.70 24.46
CA PHE A 255 -4.66 -2.45 23.35
C PHE A 255 -3.21 -2.23 23.82
N ALA A 256 -2.99 -1.43 24.87
CA ALA A 256 -1.66 -1.25 25.45
C ALA A 256 -1.03 -2.58 25.91
N ASN A 257 -1.82 -3.46 26.53
CA ASN A 257 -1.34 -4.80 26.91
C ASN A 257 -1.01 -5.68 25.70
N GLN A 258 -1.70 -5.53 24.56
CA GLN A 258 -1.40 -6.25 23.32
C GLN A 258 -0.12 -5.75 22.65
N LEU A 259 0.30 -4.50 22.91
CA LEU A 259 1.57 -3.97 22.40
C LEU A 259 2.80 -4.46 23.18
N LEU A 260 2.65 -4.84 24.46
CA LEU A 260 3.78 -5.25 25.29
C LEU A 260 4.61 -6.41 24.70
N PRO A 261 4.01 -7.52 24.20
CA PRO A 261 4.78 -8.64 23.67
C PRO A 261 5.48 -8.32 22.34
N LEU A 262 5.14 -7.20 21.70
CA LEU A 262 5.77 -6.77 20.45
C LEU A 262 7.10 -6.06 20.69
N GLU A 263 7.37 -5.59 21.92
CA GLU A 263 8.60 -4.88 22.31
C GLU A 263 8.99 -3.76 21.33
N MET A 264 7.99 -3.02 20.85
CA MET A 264 8.17 -2.02 19.80
C MET A 264 9.16 -0.93 20.20
N ASP A 265 10.11 -0.65 19.30
CA ASP A 265 11.03 0.47 19.49
C ASP A 265 10.45 1.81 18.97
N ASP A 266 11.20 2.89 19.15
CA ASP A 266 10.79 4.23 18.71
C ASP A 266 10.68 4.32 17.17
N ALA A 267 11.48 3.53 16.44
CA ALA A 267 11.46 3.54 14.98
C ALA A 267 10.19 2.86 14.46
N GLU A 268 9.86 1.68 14.99
CA GLU A 268 8.65 0.93 14.67
C GLU A 268 7.40 1.70 15.06
N THR A 269 7.38 2.33 16.23
CA THR A 269 6.27 3.19 16.67
C THR A 269 6.11 4.42 15.76
N GLY A 270 7.22 5.05 15.38
CA GLY A 270 7.24 6.15 14.43
C GLY A 270 6.72 5.75 13.05
N LEU A 271 7.16 4.59 12.54
CA LEU A 271 6.73 4.04 11.26
C LEU A 271 5.25 3.66 11.27
N LEU A 272 4.75 3.01 12.34
CA LEU A 272 3.34 2.69 12.48
C LEU A 272 2.48 3.96 12.54
N SER A 273 2.93 4.99 13.25
CA SER A 273 2.27 6.31 13.28
C SER A 273 2.24 6.95 11.88
N ALA A 274 3.32 6.84 11.11
CA ALA A 274 3.39 7.34 9.73
C ALA A 274 2.45 6.56 8.80
N ILE A 275 2.35 5.23 8.96
CA ILE A 275 1.42 4.39 8.20
C ILE A 275 -0.03 4.81 8.50
N CYS A 276 -0.40 4.94 9.77
CA CYS A 276 -1.73 5.44 10.18
C CYS A 276 -2.03 6.80 9.52
N LEU A 277 -1.06 7.72 9.52
CA LEU A 277 -1.24 9.05 8.95
C LEU A 277 -1.45 9.04 7.43
N ILE A 278 -0.67 8.26 6.68
CA ILE A 278 -0.70 8.26 5.21
C ILE A 278 -1.83 7.38 4.65
N CYS A 279 -2.41 6.50 5.48
CA CYS A 279 -3.54 5.63 5.11
C CYS A 279 -4.92 6.14 5.57
N GLY A 280 -4.97 7.22 6.36
CA GLY A 280 -6.19 7.85 6.87
C GLY A 280 -7.10 8.45 5.80
#